data_AF-A0A1R0GQB0-F1
#
_entry.id   AF-A0A1R0GQB0-F1
#
_cell.length_a   1.000
_cell.length_b   1.000
_cell.length_c   1.000
_cell.angle_alpha   90.00
_cell.angle_beta   90.00
_cell.angle_gamma   90.00
#
_symmetry.space_group_name_H-M   'P 1'
#
loop_
_entity.id
_entity.type
_entity.pdbx_description
1 polymer ?
#
loop_
_entity_poly.entity_id
_entity_poly.type
_entity_poly.pdbx_seq_one_letter_code
_entity_poly.pdbx_strand_id
1 'polypeptide(L)'
;MAKSLLSRAVKECPKSGILWSEYIIRESRPQRKARSVDALKNCDNNDPIIVSTIARLFWSERKIDKARSWFERACKLDPSYGDGWAWWLKFELEMYALESKVVESSSSGSNKISGNKIELNRDGGLKPISSDLKGGLHSNGENSTSNQDEPKIYEKVIDSAVLASPHLGEMWVKVAKDPKNYSLSVKEILELVVSSLPPPMPY
;
A
#
# COMPACT_ATOMS: atom_id res chain seq x y z
N MET A 1 4.50 23.56 20.60
CA MET A 1 5.95 23.80 20.39
C MET A 1 6.53 22.93 19.27
N ALA A 2 6.25 21.62 19.20
CA ALA A 2 6.78 20.77 18.12
C ALA A 2 6.27 21.11 16.70
N LYS A 3 4.96 21.41 16.54
CA LYS A 3 4.36 21.79 15.24
C LYS A 3 4.95 23.07 14.65
N SER A 4 5.19 24.09 15.49
CA SER A 4 5.77 25.36 15.06
C SER A 4 7.23 25.19 14.63
N LEU A 5 7.99 24.32 15.30
CA LEU A 5 9.35 23.99 14.91
C LEU A 5 9.39 23.26 13.57
N LEU A 6 8.55 22.23 13.37
CA LEU A 6 8.46 21.52 12.09
C LEU A 6 8.01 22.44 10.95
N SER A 7 7.04 23.33 11.20
CA SER A 7 6.60 24.30 10.21
C SER A 7 7.72 25.25 9.77
N ARG A 8 8.63 25.61 10.68
CA ARG A 8 9.83 26.38 10.34
C ARG A 8 10.85 25.54 9.58
N ALA A 9 11.14 24.33 10.05
CA ALA A 9 12.11 23.42 9.43
C ALA A 9 11.75 23.10 7.98
N VAL A 10 10.48 22.83 7.70
CA VAL A 10 9.98 22.58 6.33
C VAL A 10 10.10 23.81 5.43
N LYS A 11 9.99 25.03 5.97
CA LYS A 11 10.20 26.27 5.19
C LYS A 11 11.67 26.50 4.85
N GLU A 12 12.57 26.21 5.77
CA GLU A 12 14.02 26.33 5.56
C GLU A 12 14.54 25.22 4.64
N CYS A 13 13.98 24.00 4.73
CA CYS A 13 14.36 22.83 3.93
C CYS A 13 13.15 22.21 3.20
N PRO A 14 12.60 22.87 2.17
CA PRO A 14 11.37 22.42 1.50
C PRO A 14 11.50 21.11 0.73
N LYS A 15 12.73 20.69 0.38
CA LYS A 15 12.99 19.46 -0.39
C LYS A 15 13.18 18.20 0.46
N SER A 16 13.12 18.31 1.79
CA SER A 16 13.38 17.16 2.68
C SER A 16 12.10 16.35 2.92
N GLY A 17 11.97 15.16 2.33
CA GLY A 17 10.81 14.32 2.54
C GLY A 17 10.66 13.74 3.94
N ILE A 18 11.76 13.59 4.69
CA ILE A 18 11.72 13.18 6.10
C ILE A 18 10.96 14.22 6.94
N LEU A 19 11.31 15.51 6.77
CA LEU A 19 10.63 16.59 7.49
C LEU A 19 9.16 16.70 7.11
N TRP A 20 8.84 16.57 5.82
CA TRP A 20 7.46 16.56 5.35
C TRP A 20 6.66 15.35 5.87
N SER A 21 7.25 14.16 5.88
CA SER A 21 6.64 12.95 6.41
C SER A 21 6.23 13.15 7.87
N GLU A 22 7.17 13.63 8.69
CA GLU A 22 6.93 13.89 10.11
C GLU A 22 5.90 15.00 10.31
N TYR A 23 5.91 16.02 9.44
CA TYR A 23 4.92 17.09 9.47
C TYR A 23 3.50 16.58 9.15
N ILE A 24 3.34 15.68 8.18
CA ILE A 24 2.05 15.06 7.84
C ILE A 24 1.55 14.19 9.00
N ILE A 25 2.42 13.37 9.59
CA ILE A 25 2.08 12.45 10.68
C ILE A 25 1.57 13.19 11.92
N ARG A 26 2.22 14.30 12.28
CA ARG A 26 1.86 15.12 13.45
C ARG A 26 0.69 16.07 13.21
N GLU A 27 0.27 16.24 11.96
CA GLU A 27 -0.84 17.12 11.66
C GLU A 27 -2.18 16.49 12.07
N SER A 28 -3.16 17.35 12.37
CA SER A 28 -4.53 16.92 12.65
C SER A 28 -5.10 16.09 11.50
N ARG A 29 -5.83 15.02 11.83
CA ARG A 29 -6.38 14.06 10.84
C ARG A 29 -7.04 14.73 9.62
N PRO A 30 -7.88 15.78 9.75
CA PRO A 30 -8.50 16.43 8.59
C PRO A 30 -7.51 17.15 7.67
N GLN A 31 -6.39 17.64 8.22
CA GLN A 31 -5.41 18.44 7.50
C GLN A 31 -4.30 17.59 6.86
N ARG A 32 -4.12 16.33 7.26
CA ARG A 32 -3.05 15.44 6.75
C ARG A 32 -3.06 15.32 5.23
N LYS A 33 -4.23 15.22 4.61
CA LYS A 33 -4.38 15.14 3.15
C LYS A 33 -4.02 16.44 2.43
N ALA A 34 -4.33 17.59 3.03
CA ALA A 34 -3.90 18.88 2.47
C ALA A 34 -2.36 18.99 2.54
N ARG A 35 -1.77 18.60 3.67
CA ARG A 35 -0.31 18.63 3.86
C ARG A 35 0.44 17.65 2.98
N SER A 36 -0.11 16.49 2.67
CA SER A 36 0.53 15.58 1.72
C SER A 36 0.60 16.15 0.31
N VAL A 37 -0.43 16.88 -0.13
CA VAL A 37 -0.40 17.59 -1.42
C VAL A 37 0.64 18.71 -1.40
N ASP A 38 0.77 19.44 -0.29
CA ASP A 38 1.82 20.45 -0.13
C ASP A 38 3.22 19.80 -0.21
N ALA A 39 3.44 18.66 0.46
CA ALA A 39 4.71 17.94 0.42
C ALA A 39 5.11 17.51 -1.00
N LEU A 40 4.16 16.94 -1.75
CA LEU A 40 4.35 16.52 -3.14
C LEU A 40 4.80 17.68 -4.04
N LYS A 41 4.22 18.87 -3.87
CA LYS A 41 4.61 20.07 -4.62
C LYS A 41 6.03 20.56 -4.32
N ASN A 42 6.51 20.34 -3.10
CA ASN A 42 7.82 20.85 -2.67
C ASN A 42 8.97 19.84 -2.87
N CYS A 43 8.67 18.54 -2.98
CA CYS A 43 9.66 17.45 -3.07
C CYS A 43 9.61 16.69 -4.41
N ASP A 44 9.20 17.35 -5.49
CA ASP A 44 9.29 16.88 -6.88
C ASP A 44 8.66 15.49 -7.15
N ASN A 45 7.69 15.04 -6.33
CA ASN A 45 6.95 13.78 -6.44
C ASN A 45 7.78 12.47 -6.52
N ASN A 46 9.09 12.55 -6.27
CA ASN A 46 10.03 11.43 -6.44
C ASN A 46 10.63 10.93 -5.12
N ASP A 47 10.27 11.54 -3.99
CA ASP A 47 10.78 11.11 -2.68
C ASP A 47 10.01 9.85 -2.20
N PRO A 48 10.68 8.69 -2.06
CA PRO A 48 10.05 7.44 -1.65
C PRO A 48 9.43 7.53 -0.25
N ILE A 49 10.01 8.35 0.65
CA ILE A 49 9.53 8.51 2.04
C ILE A 49 8.16 9.19 2.04
N ILE A 50 7.98 10.22 1.22
CA ILE A 50 6.70 10.94 1.10
C ILE A 50 5.65 10.00 0.50
N VAL A 51 5.99 9.28 -0.56
CA VAL A 51 5.06 8.35 -1.22
C VAL A 51 4.63 7.24 -0.27
N SER A 52 5.54 6.65 0.50
CA SER A 52 5.20 5.69 1.57
C SER A 52 4.34 6.32 2.67
N THR A 53 4.58 7.57 3.04
CA THR A 53 3.77 8.29 4.04
C THR A 53 2.33 8.52 3.56
N ILE A 54 2.15 8.83 2.27
CA ILE A 54 0.83 8.98 1.66
C ILE A 54 0.11 7.64 1.58
N ALA A 55 0.82 6.56 1.26
CA ALA A 55 0.27 5.21 1.28
C ALA A 55 -0.24 4.83 2.70
N ARG A 56 0.55 5.14 3.75
CA ARG A 56 0.14 4.99 5.16
C ARG A 56 -1.09 5.83 5.50
N LEU A 57 -1.19 7.06 4.97
CA LEU A 57 -2.38 7.89 5.14
C LEU A 57 -3.61 7.23 4.51
N PHE A 58 -3.53 6.73 3.28
CA PHE A 58 -4.63 6.03 2.62
C PHE A 58 -5.05 4.74 3.33
N TRP A 59 -4.09 3.99 3.86
CA TRP A 59 -4.36 2.82 4.68
C TRP A 59 -5.15 3.19 5.95
N SER A 60 -4.79 4.28 6.62
CA SER A 60 -5.53 4.78 7.79
C SER A 60 -6.94 5.30 7.45
N GLU A 61 -7.16 5.76 6.21
CA GLU A 61 -8.47 6.17 5.69
C GLU A 61 -9.30 5.01 5.12
N ARG A 62 -8.80 3.75 5.23
CA ARG A 62 -9.44 2.54 4.67
C ARG A 62 -9.59 2.54 3.15
N LYS A 63 -8.76 3.30 2.43
CA LYS A 63 -8.73 3.34 0.95
C LYS A 63 -7.70 2.35 0.42
N ILE A 64 -8.07 1.07 0.40
CA ILE A 64 -7.15 -0.06 0.18
C ILE A 64 -6.51 -0.02 -1.21
N ASP A 65 -7.28 0.16 -2.28
CA ASP A 65 -6.74 0.16 -3.66
C ASP A 65 -5.74 1.30 -3.90
N LYS A 66 -6.02 2.46 -3.30
CA LYS A 66 -5.12 3.62 -3.34
C LYS A 66 -3.88 3.36 -2.49
N ALA A 67 -4.02 2.80 -1.30
CA ALA A 67 -2.86 2.46 -0.47
C ALA A 67 -1.92 1.51 -1.21
N ARG A 68 -2.45 0.43 -1.81
CA ARG A 68 -1.66 -0.54 -2.59
C ARG A 68 -0.91 0.08 -3.76
N SER A 69 -1.62 0.83 -4.62
CA SER A 69 -0.98 1.50 -5.76
C SER A 69 0.10 2.50 -5.35
N TRP A 70 -0.07 3.19 -4.21
CA TRP A 70 0.94 4.11 -3.68
C TRP A 70 2.13 3.37 -3.05
N PHE A 71 1.91 2.22 -2.39
CA PHE A 71 3.01 1.38 -1.89
C PHE A 71 3.84 0.78 -3.02
N GLU A 72 3.18 0.25 -4.05
CA GLU A 72 3.84 -0.25 -5.26
C GLU A 72 4.68 0.86 -5.93
N ARG A 73 4.11 2.07 -6.05
CA ARG A 73 4.85 3.22 -6.56
C ARG A 73 6.07 3.55 -5.70
N ALA A 74 5.95 3.56 -4.37
CA ALA A 74 7.07 3.89 -3.49
C ALA A 74 8.27 2.95 -3.72
N CYS A 75 8.00 1.65 -3.85
CA CYS A 75 9.03 0.64 -4.06
C CYS A 75 9.63 0.69 -5.47
N LYS A 76 8.86 1.15 -6.47
CA LYS A 76 9.37 1.39 -7.84
C LYS A 76 10.26 2.63 -7.93
N LEU A 77 10.02 3.66 -7.11
CA LEU A 77 10.84 4.88 -7.10
C LEU A 77 12.23 4.63 -6.53
N ASP A 78 12.29 3.95 -5.38
CA ASP A 78 13.55 3.52 -4.78
C ASP A 78 13.43 2.10 -4.20
N PRO A 79 13.85 1.07 -4.96
CA PRO A 79 13.90 -0.30 -4.48
C PRO A 79 14.84 -0.49 -3.28
N SER A 80 15.80 0.42 -3.07
CA SER A 80 16.77 0.33 -1.97
C SER A 80 16.18 0.74 -0.62
N TYR A 81 15.02 1.40 -0.61
CA TYR A 81 14.33 1.89 0.58
C TYR A 81 13.55 0.78 1.30
N GLY A 82 14.19 0.13 2.27
CA GLY A 82 13.68 -1.00 3.05
C GLY A 82 12.45 -0.69 3.90
N ASP A 83 12.36 0.51 4.45
CA ASP A 83 11.18 0.92 5.22
C ASP A 83 9.91 0.92 4.33
N GLY A 84 10.05 1.24 3.04
CA GLY A 84 8.94 1.21 2.07
C GLY A 84 8.39 -0.20 1.88
N TRP A 85 9.28 -1.18 1.69
CA TRP A 85 8.94 -2.60 1.60
C TRP A 85 8.31 -3.12 2.89
N ALA A 86 8.85 -2.74 4.05
CA ALA A 86 8.32 -3.15 5.35
C ALA A 86 6.90 -2.60 5.56
N TRP A 87 6.65 -1.33 5.23
CA TRP A 87 5.30 -0.77 5.31
C TRP A 87 4.31 -1.46 4.36
N TRP A 88 4.74 -1.78 3.15
CA TRP A 88 3.89 -2.49 2.18
C TRP A 88 3.57 -3.92 2.64
N LEU A 89 4.58 -4.67 3.10
CA LEU A 89 4.38 -6.01 3.61
C LEU A 89 3.42 -6.03 4.80
N LYS A 90 3.61 -5.11 5.77
CA LYS A 90 2.70 -4.98 6.91
C LYS A 90 1.26 -4.72 6.49
N PHE A 91 1.07 -3.87 5.48
CA PHE A 91 -0.24 -3.58 4.91
C PHE A 91 -0.91 -4.82 4.31
N GLU A 92 -0.22 -5.56 3.43
CA GLU A 92 -0.79 -6.74 2.79
C GLU A 92 -1.07 -7.87 3.79
N LEU A 93 -0.23 -8.03 4.83
CA LEU A 93 -0.48 -8.98 5.92
C LEU A 93 -1.76 -8.63 6.70
N GLU A 94 -1.99 -7.35 7.00
CA GLU A 94 -3.23 -6.91 7.65
C GLU A 94 -4.45 -7.13 6.74
N MET A 95 -4.33 -6.85 5.44
CA MET A 95 -5.44 -7.05 4.49
C MET A 95 -5.79 -8.53 4.35
N TYR A 96 -4.78 -9.40 4.21
CA TYR A 96 -4.98 -10.84 4.14
C TYR A 96 -5.66 -11.39 5.41
N ALA A 97 -5.25 -10.90 6.59
CA ALA A 97 -5.87 -11.30 7.86
C ALA A 97 -7.30 -10.79 8.04
N LEU A 98 -7.70 -9.73 7.34
CA LEU A 98 -9.09 -9.27 7.30
C LEU A 98 -9.93 -10.12 6.33
N GLU A 99 -9.39 -10.43 5.15
CA GLU A 99 -10.05 -11.25 4.15
C GLU A 99 -10.33 -12.67 4.66
N SER A 100 -9.38 -13.30 5.38
CA SER A 100 -9.58 -14.63 5.95
C SER A 100 -10.74 -14.70 6.95
N LYS A 101 -10.90 -13.66 7.79
CA LYS A 101 -12.01 -13.57 8.76
C LYS A 101 -13.38 -13.44 8.10
N VAL A 102 -13.45 -12.77 6.94
CA VAL A 102 -14.71 -12.65 6.18
C VAL A 102 -15.17 -14.02 5.70
N VAL A 103 -14.25 -14.85 5.18
CA VAL A 103 -14.56 -16.20 4.71
C VAL A 103 -15.11 -17.07 5.84
N GLU A 104 -14.50 -17.04 7.02
CA GLU A 104 -14.97 -17.79 8.21
C GLU A 104 -16.35 -17.33 8.70
N SER A 105 -16.61 -16.02 8.70
CA SER A 105 -17.91 -15.46 9.12
C SER A 105 -19.04 -15.77 8.12
N SER A 106 -18.73 -15.80 6.82
CA SER A 106 -19.70 -16.10 5.76
C SER A 106 -20.08 -17.58 5.67
N SER A 107 -19.24 -18.49 6.18
CA SER A 107 -19.49 -19.94 6.19
C SER A 107 -20.32 -20.43 7.38
N SER A 108 -20.64 -19.57 8.37
CA SER A 108 -21.49 -19.89 9.52
C SER A 108 -22.95 -19.42 9.40
N GLY A 109 -23.34 -18.81 8.27
CA GLY A 109 -24.64 -18.15 8.11
C GLY A 109 -25.54 -18.71 7.01
N SER A 110 -25.97 -19.97 7.12
CA SER A 110 -26.98 -20.56 6.21
C SER A 110 -28.31 -20.79 6.94
N ASN A 111 -29.29 -19.89 6.74
CA ASN A 111 -30.72 -20.15 6.43
C ASN A 111 -31.66 -19.04 6.91
N LYS A 112 -32.22 -18.27 5.95
CA LYS A 112 -33.68 -18.10 5.79
C LYS A 112 -34.01 -17.34 4.51
N ILE A 113 -34.67 -18.06 3.60
CA ILE A 113 -35.38 -17.57 2.42
C ILE A 113 -36.75 -17.04 2.87
N SER A 114 -37.12 -15.81 2.51
CA SER A 114 -38.49 -15.47 2.06
C SER A 114 -38.65 -13.98 1.76
N GLY A 115 -39.29 -13.68 0.62
CA GLY A 115 -40.12 -12.49 0.46
C GLY A 115 -39.82 -11.60 -0.74
N ASN A 116 -40.57 -11.81 -1.83
CA ASN A 116 -40.68 -10.97 -3.03
C ASN A 116 -40.92 -9.47 -2.75
N LYS A 117 -40.39 -8.60 -3.62
CA LYS A 117 -41.20 -7.53 -4.24
C LYS A 117 -40.63 -7.06 -5.58
N ILE A 118 -41.50 -7.07 -6.59
CA ILE A 118 -41.33 -6.57 -7.96
C ILE A 118 -41.68 -5.07 -7.98
N GLU A 119 -40.86 -4.20 -8.58
CA GLU A 119 -41.30 -2.89 -9.11
C GLU A 119 -40.61 -2.56 -10.45
N LEU A 120 -41.42 -2.43 -11.51
CA LEU A 120 -41.17 -1.73 -12.79
C LEU A 120 -41.34 -0.21 -12.53
N ASN A 121 -40.79 0.79 -13.24
CA ASN A 121 -40.29 0.95 -14.60
C ASN A 121 -39.67 2.37 -14.78
N ARG A 122 -39.02 2.56 -15.94
CA ARG A 122 -39.01 3.75 -16.83
C ARG A 122 -37.91 4.85 -16.78
N ASP A 123 -37.57 5.21 -18.01
CA ASP A 123 -36.81 6.33 -18.56
C ASP A 123 -35.28 6.16 -18.54
N GLY A 124 -34.54 6.11 -19.65
CA GLY A 124 -34.78 6.60 -20.99
C GLY A 124 -33.59 7.47 -21.40
N GLY A 125 -32.55 6.89 -22.02
CA GLY A 125 -31.41 7.68 -22.51
C GLY A 125 -30.21 6.85 -22.98
N LEU A 126 -30.00 6.83 -24.29
CA LEU A 126 -28.89 6.18 -25.01
C LEU A 126 -27.68 7.11 -25.19
N LYS A 127 -26.48 6.51 -25.23
CA LYS A 127 -25.33 6.69 -26.17
C LYS A 127 -24.00 6.27 -25.48
N PRO A 128 -22.85 6.02 -26.18
CA PRO A 128 -22.54 6.17 -27.61
C PRO A 128 -21.75 5.00 -28.29
N ILE A 129 -21.81 5.00 -29.64
CA ILE A 129 -20.74 4.84 -30.65
C ILE A 129 -19.46 4.06 -30.28
N SER A 130 -19.24 2.91 -30.93
CA SER A 130 -17.99 2.61 -31.65
C SER A 130 -18.18 1.47 -32.66
N SER A 131 -18.09 1.79 -33.95
CA SER A 131 -17.68 0.87 -34.99
C SER A 131 -16.16 0.86 -35.03
N ASP A 132 -15.53 -0.31 -34.99
CA ASP A 132 -14.68 -0.76 -36.08
C ASP A 132 -14.07 -2.15 -35.78
N LEU A 133 -14.22 -3.01 -36.79
CA LEU A 133 -13.63 -4.33 -36.93
C LEU A 133 -12.11 -4.25 -37.10
N LYS A 134 -11.42 -5.23 -36.50
CA LYS A 134 -10.28 -6.03 -37.03
C LYS A 134 -9.91 -7.01 -35.91
N GLY A 135 -9.99 -8.34 -36.04
CA GLY A 135 -9.66 -9.21 -37.17
C GLY A 135 -8.35 -9.94 -36.82
N GLY A 136 -8.38 -11.27 -36.66
CA GLY A 136 -7.15 -12.09 -36.65
C GLY A 136 -7.07 -13.26 -35.67
N LEU A 137 -7.67 -14.38 -36.09
CA LEU A 137 -7.32 -15.81 -35.87
C LEU A 137 -6.38 -16.27 -34.73
N HIS A 138 -6.99 -17.12 -33.90
CA HIS A 138 -6.52 -18.34 -33.22
C HIS A 138 -5.15 -18.94 -33.59
N SER A 139 -4.43 -19.34 -32.53
CA SER A 139 -3.77 -20.64 -32.48
C SER A 139 -4.00 -21.26 -31.10
N ASN A 140 -4.72 -22.38 -31.09
CA ASN A 140 -4.98 -23.22 -29.92
C ASN A 140 -3.67 -23.78 -29.35
N GLY A 141 -3.56 -23.71 -28.04
CA GLY A 141 -2.65 -24.50 -27.22
C GLY A 141 -3.37 -24.81 -25.92
N GLU A 142 -4.23 -25.83 -25.96
CA GLU A 142 -4.73 -26.48 -24.76
C GLU A 142 -3.54 -27.03 -23.99
N ASN A 143 -3.40 -26.64 -22.73
CA ASN A 143 -2.94 -27.56 -21.69
C ASN A 143 -3.42 -27.08 -20.32
N SER A 144 -4.55 -27.66 -19.94
CA SER A 144 -5.02 -27.77 -18.57
C SER A 144 -3.94 -28.42 -17.71
N THR A 145 -3.32 -27.68 -16.80
CA THR A 145 -2.67 -28.24 -15.62
C THR A 145 -2.86 -27.30 -14.42
N SER A 146 -3.56 -27.85 -13.42
CA SER A 146 -3.56 -27.47 -11.99
C SER A 146 -3.99 -26.05 -11.57
N ASN A 147 -5.23 -25.98 -11.05
CA ASN A 147 -5.56 -25.13 -9.90
C ASN A 147 -4.63 -25.49 -8.72
N GLN A 148 -3.53 -24.77 -8.53
CA GLN A 148 -2.74 -24.73 -7.29
C GLN A 148 -2.17 -23.30 -7.16
N ASP A 149 -2.68 -22.59 -6.16
CA ASP A 149 -2.11 -21.43 -5.47
C ASP A 149 -1.66 -20.24 -6.33
N GLU A 150 -2.58 -19.31 -6.62
CA GLU A 150 -2.15 -17.95 -6.97
C GLU A 150 -1.31 -17.38 -5.81
N PRO A 151 -0.04 -16.97 -6.04
CA PRO A 151 0.82 -16.51 -4.98
C PRO A 151 0.20 -15.28 -4.33
N LYS A 152 0.11 -15.33 -3.00
CA LYS A 152 -0.56 -14.29 -2.22
C LYS A 152 0.20 -12.99 -2.40
N ILE A 153 -0.51 -11.86 -2.39
CA ILE A 153 0.10 -10.55 -2.71
C ILE A 153 1.30 -10.25 -1.79
N TYR A 154 1.26 -10.63 -0.51
CA TYR A 154 2.38 -10.45 0.41
C TYR A 154 3.61 -11.29 0.07
N GLU A 155 3.45 -12.48 -0.52
CA GLU A 155 4.57 -13.33 -0.95
C GLU A 155 5.30 -12.67 -2.12
N LYS A 156 4.54 -12.13 -3.08
CA LYS A 156 5.09 -11.34 -4.19
C LYS A 156 5.88 -10.13 -3.69
N VAL A 157 5.42 -9.47 -2.63
CA VAL A 157 6.11 -8.33 -2.01
C VAL A 157 7.42 -8.79 -1.37
N ILE A 158 7.43 -9.92 -0.67
CA ILE A 158 8.66 -10.49 -0.08
C ILE A 158 9.66 -10.83 -1.19
N ASP A 159 9.25 -11.55 -2.22
CA ASP A 159 10.13 -11.94 -3.32
C ASP A 159 10.72 -10.71 -4.02
N SER A 160 9.88 -9.70 -4.27
CA SER A 160 10.32 -8.43 -4.86
C SER A 160 11.30 -7.68 -3.95
N ALA A 161 11.07 -7.67 -2.64
CA ALA A 161 11.97 -7.04 -1.68
C ALA A 161 13.31 -7.78 -1.59
N VAL A 162 13.31 -9.11 -1.63
CA VAL A 162 14.54 -9.92 -1.65
C VAL A 162 15.35 -9.62 -2.92
N LEU A 163 14.69 -9.56 -4.08
CA LEU A 163 15.34 -9.18 -5.34
C LEU A 163 15.89 -7.75 -5.32
N ALA A 164 15.18 -6.82 -4.68
CA ALA A 164 15.59 -5.43 -4.56
C ALA A 164 16.77 -5.21 -3.58
N SER A 165 16.98 -6.14 -2.63
CA SER A 165 18.04 -6.06 -1.60
C SER A 165 18.13 -4.68 -0.93
N PRO A 166 17.08 -4.23 -0.24
CA PRO A 166 17.04 -2.92 0.39
C PRO A 166 18.07 -2.78 1.52
N HIS A 167 18.55 -1.55 1.70
CA HIS A 167 19.56 -1.21 2.70
C HIS A 167 19.37 0.18 3.31
N LEU A 168 18.42 0.97 2.78
CA LEU A 168 18.05 2.30 3.25
C LEU A 168 16.77 2.25 4.09
N GLY A 169 16.54 3.28 4.90
CA GLY A 169 15.41 3.36 5.83
C GLY A 169 15.87 3.42 7.28
N GLU A 170 15.19 4.22 8.08
CA GLU A 170 15.54 4.41 9.49
C GLU A 170 15.34 3.11 10.28
N MET A 171 14.19 2.46 10.06
CA MET A 171 13.85 1.23 10.76
C MET A 171 14.65 0.04 10.22
N TRP A 172 14.81 -0.03 8.90
CA TRP A 172 15.64 -1.03 8.24
C TRP A 172 17.08 -1.00 8.73
N VAL A 173 17.74 0.15 8.67
CA VAL A 173 19.14 0.31 9.10
C VAL A 173 19.29 0.00 10.58
N LYS A 174 18.33 0.41 11.42
CA LYS A 174 18.34 0.12 12.86
C LYS A 174 18.30 -1.38 13.15
N VAL A 175 17.46 -2.15 12.44
CA VAL A 175 17.35 -3.60 12.62
C VAL A 175 18.52 -4.33 11.97
N ALA A 176 18.88 -3.98 10.73
CA ALA A 176 19.94 -4.66 9.97
C ALA A 176 21.34 -4.48 10.59
N LYS A 177 21.59 -3.35 11.27
CA LYS A 177 22.87 -3.09 11.95
C LYS A 177 22.92 -3.58 13.39
N ASP A 178 21.84 -4.14 13.94
CA ASP A 178 21.91 -4.78 15.25
C ASP A 178 22.87 -5.98 15.16
N PRO A 179 23.92 -6.07 16.02
CA PRO A 179 24.84 -7.20 16.03
C PRO A 179 24.16 -8.56 16.16
N LYS A 180 22.93 -8.64 16.67
CA LYS A 180 22.16 -9.89 16.76
C LYS A 180 21.63 -10.37 15.40
N ASN A 181 21.50 -9.47 14.44
CA ASN A 181 20.85 -9.72 13.15
C ASN A 181 21.85 -9.90 11.99
N TYR A 182 23.16 -9.88 12.27
CA TYR A 182 24.21 -9.86 11.24
C TYR A 182 24.19 -11.05 10.27
N SER A 183 23.66 -12.21 10.69
CA SER A 183 23.62 -13.44 9.90
C SER A 183 22.26 -13.68 9.25
N LEU A 184 21.29 -12.78 9.45
CA LEU A 184 19.93 -12.95 8.94
C LEU A 184 19.85 -12.57 7.46
N SER A 185 18.99 -13.29 6.74
CA SER A 185 18.63 -12.99 5.37
C SER A 185 17.78 -11.71 5.27
N VAL A 186 17.71 -11.13 4.06
CA VAL A 186 16.87 -9.95 3.77
C VAL A 186 15.42 -10.19 4.16
N LYS A 187 14.90 -11.40 3.95
CA LYS A 187 13.54 -11.79 4.33
C LYS A 187 13.33 -11.71 5.85
N GLU A 188 14.24 -12.29 6.62
CA GLU A 188 14.15 -12.30 8.09
C GLU A 188 14.30 -10.88 8.66
N ILE A 189 15.21 -10.07 8.10
CA ILE A 189 15.35 -8.66 8.46
C ILE A 189 14.03 -7.91 8.17
N LEU A 190 13.42 -8.13 7.00
CA LEU A 190 12.16 -7.52 6.61
C LEU A 190 11.03 -7.88 7.59
N GLU A 191 10.90 -9.15 7.98
CA GLU A 191 9.91 -9.60 8.97
C GLU A 191 10.14 -8.98 10.36
N LEU A 192 11.39 -8.83 10.78
CA LEU A 192 11.75 -8.15 12.04
C LEU A 192 11.40 -6.65 11.98
N VAL A 193 11.69 -5.98 10.85
CA VAL A 193 11.34 -4.57 10.66
C VAL A 193 9.82 -4.43 10.73
N VAL A 194 9.05 -5.23 10.00
CA VAL A 194 7.57 -5.23 10.02
C VAL A 194 7.02 -5.36 11.44
N SER A 195 7.58 -6.29 12.22
CA SER A 195 7.19 -6.53 13.62
C SER A 195 7.48 -5.33 14.52
N SER A 196 8.53 -4.56 14.22
CA SER A 196 8.92 -3.36 14.96
C SER A 196 8.18 -2.08 14.57
N LEU A 197 7.45 -2.09 13.44
CA LEU A 197 6.77 -0.89 12.93
C LEU A 197 5.59 -0.50 13.84
N PRO A 198 5.37 0.81 14.08
CA PRO A 198 4.18 1.30 14.77
C PRO A 198 2.91 1.16 13.91
N PRO A 199 1.73 1.52 14.42
CA PRO A 199 0.54 1.71 13.59
C PRO A 199 0.81 2.68 12.43
N PRO A 200 0.11 2.54 11.29
CA PRO A 200 0.43 3.32 10.09
C PRO A 200 0.34 4.83 10.30
N MET A 201 -0.62 5.29 11.10
CA MET A 201 -0.75 6.70 11.49
C MET A 201 -1.11 6.78 12.98
N PRO A 202 -0.60 7.78 13.73
CA PRO A 202 -1.06 8.06 15.08
C PRO A 202 -2.51 8.57 15.03
N TYR A 203 -3.33 8.09 15.96
CA TYR A 203 -4.73 8.48 16.12
C TYR A 203 -4.86 9.86 16.76
#